data_AF-A0A3B0MCN2-F1
#
_entry.id   AF-A0A3B0MCN2-F1
#
_cell.length_a   1.000
_cell.length_b   1.000
_cell.length_c   1.000
_cell.angle_alpha   90.00
_cell.angle_beta   90.00
_cell.angle_gamma   90.00
#
_symmetry.space_group_name_H-M   'P 1'
#
loop_
_entity.id
_entity.type
_entity.pdbx_description
1 polymer ?
#
loop_
_entity_poly.entity_id
_entity_poly.type
_entity_poly.pdbx_seq_one_letter_code
_entity_poly.pdbx_strand_id
1 'polypeptide(L)'
;MAGLVKIAAIAAAGFYRAGQFWPHEGIVIDPDTLEPDVMERLRAEPRLHVEPAPDGETATEVVQADDALRARIKAAIGDLPADAFGSDGAPNLTPLRRALPEDAKRITAGLRDEIWADLKPAQQD
;
A
#
# COMPACT_ATOMS: atom_id res chain seq x y z
N MET A 1 -6.78 8.85 -23.81
CA MET A 1 -6.29 7.55 -23.32
C MET A 1 -6.19 7.74 -21.82
N ALA A 2 -7.15 7.23 -21.06
CA ALA A 2 -7.03 7.27 -19.61
C ALA A 2 -5.90 6.29 -19.23
N GLY A 3 -4.94 6.74 -18.42
CA GLY A 3 -3.90 5.85 -17.90
C GLY A 3 -4.51 4.76 -17.02
N LEU A 4 -3.81 3.63 -16.92
CA LEU A 4 -4.16 2.54 -16.01
C LEU A 4 -4.34 3.10 -14.58
N VAL A 5 -5.26 2.54 -13.80
CA VAL A 5 -5.50 2.94 -12.40
C VAL A 5 -5.31 1.74 -11.49
N LYS A 6 -4.57 1.93 -10.40
CA LYS A 6 -4.47 0.96 -9.30
C LYS A 6 -5.61 1.20 -8.33
N ILE A 7 -6.42 0.19 -8.09
CA ILE A 7 -7.49 0.18 -7.10
C ILE A 7 -7.13 -0.84 -6.02
N ALA A 8 -6.81 -0.36 -4.83
CA ALA A 8 -6.44 -1.18 -3.67
C ALA A 8 -7.44 -1.01 -2.54
N ALA A 9 -7.82 -2.11 -1.88
CA ALA A 9 -8.61 -2.01 -0.67
C ALA A 9 -7.76 -1.50 0.50
N ILE A 10 -8.30 -0.60 1.31
CA ILE A 10 -7.63 -0.18 2.54
C ILE A 10 -7.66 -1.31 3.59
N ALA A 11 -8.70 -2.13 3.58
CA ALA A 11 -8.81 -3.27 4.47
C ALA A 11 -7.87 -4.40 4.04
N ALA A 12 -7.08 -4.94 4.97
CA ALA A 12 -6.20 -6.09 4.73
C ALA A 12 -6.95 -7.33 4.22
N ALA A 13 -8.22 -7.50 4.61
CA ALA A 13 -9.08 -8.59 4.12
C ALA A 13 -9.56 -8.41 2.66
N GLY A 14 -9.24 -7.28 2.03
CA GLY A 14 -9.85 -6.85 0.76
C GLY A 14 -11.25 -6.26 0.94
N PHE A 15 -11.82 -5.79 -0.16
CA PHE A 15 -13.13 -5.14 -0.17
C PHE A 15 -13.91 -5.51 -1.44
N TYR A 16 -15.19 -5.85 -1.30
CA TYR A 16 -16.03 -6.18 -2.45
C TYR A 16 -16.86 -4.96 -2.88
N ARG A 17 -16.71 -4.53 -4.13
CA ARG A 17 -17.44 -3.38 -4.67
C ARG A 17 -17.67 -3.55 -6.17
N ALA A 18 -18.83 -3.09 -6.65
CA ALA A 18 -19.21 -3.15 -8.06
C ALA A 18 -19.19 -4.57 -8.66
N GLY A 19 -19.52 -5.59 -7.86
CA GLY A 19 -19.49 -6.99 -8.34
C GLY A 19 -18.09 -7.58 -8.46
N GLN A 20 -17.05 -6.88 -8.00
CA GLN A 20 -15.66 -7.32 -8.03
C GLN A 20 -15.04 -7.27 -6.64
N PHE A 21 -14.16 -8.24 -6.36
CA PHE A 21 -13.33 -8.24 -5.18
C PHE A 21 -12.05 -7.43 -5.44
N TRP A 22 -11.79 -6.45 -4.59
CA TRP A 22 -10.59 -5.62 -4.58
C TRP A 22 -9.68 -6.08 -3.44
N PRO A 23 -8.56 -6.76 -3.72
CA PRO A 23 -7.60 -7.14 -2.70
C PRO A 23 -6.88 -5.90 -2.16
N HIS A 24 -6.31 -6.06 -0.98
CA HIS A 24 -5.46 -5.04 -0.36
C HIS A 24 -4.20 -4.73 -1.19
N GLU A 25 -3.64 -5.74 -1.87
CA GLU A 25 -2.49 -5.62 -2.77
C GLU A 25 -2.73 -4.63 -3.93
N GLY A 26 -4.01 -4.45 -4.28
CA GLY A 26 -4.46 -3.62 -5.37
C GLY A 26 -4.48 -4.33 -6.72
N ILE A 27 -5.49 -4.01 -7.52
CA ILE A 27 -5.62 -4.46 -8.90
C ILE A 27 -5.48 -3.23 -9.77
N VAL A 28 -4.62 -3.33 -10.78
CA VAL A 28 -4.54 -2.32 -11.82
C VAL A 28 -5.49 -2.70 -12.93
N ILE A 29 -6.37 -1.78 -13.28
CA ILE A 29 -7.31 -1.94 -14.38
C ILE A 29 -7.27 -0.71 -15.28
N ASP A 30 -7.76 -0.87 -16.50
CA ASP A 30 -8.05 0.26 -17.37
C ASP A 30 -9.42 0.84 -16.95
N PRO A 31 -9.50 2.11 -16.50
CA PRO A 31 -10.77 2.70 -16.11
C PRO A 31 -11.76 2.80 -17.28
N ASP A 32 -11.30 2.80 -18.54
CA ASP A 32 -12.16 2.79 -19.73
C ASP A 32 -12.86 1.43 -19.93
N THR A 33 -12.43 0.36 -19.23
CA THR A 33 -13.12 -0.95 -19.23
C THR A 33 -14.31 -1.02 -18.27
N LEU A 34 -14.39 -0.09 -17.33
CA LEU A 34 -15.50 0.04 -16.39
C LEU A 34 -16.49 1.09 -16.88
N GLU A 35 -17.75 0.96 -16.47
CA GLU A 35 -18.70 2.04 -16.65
C GLU A 35 -18.26 3.30 -15.86
N PRO A 36 -18.42 4.51 -16.42
CA PRO A 36 -17.98 5.74 -15.75
C PRO A 36 -18.65 5.94 -14.38
N ASP A 37 -19.94 5.60 -14.24
CA ASP A 37 -20.65 5.59 -12.96
C ASP A 37 -20.02 4.64 -11.92
N VAL A 38 -19.52 3.47 -12.36
CA VAL A 38 -18.83 2.53 -11.49
C VAL A 38 -17.50 3.12 -11.04
N MET A 39 -16.76 3.72 -11.98
CA MET A 39 -15.48 4.33 -11.68
C MET A 39 -15.60 5.52 -10.71
N GLU A 40 -16.63 6.37 -10.87
CA GLU A 40 -16.93 7.44 -9.91
C GLU A 40 -17.26 6.89 -8.52
N ARG A 41 -18.03 5.79 -8.43
CA ARG A 41 -18.31 5.13 -7.15
C ARG A 41 -17.07 4.54 -6.49
N LEU A 42 -16.14 3.98 -7.27
CA LEU A 42 -14.88 3.45 -6.74
C LEU A 42 -13.97 4.58 -6.24
N ARG A 43 -13.90 5.70 -6.95
CA ARG A 43 -13.15 6.90 -6.52
C ARG A 43 -13.77 7.57 -5.29
N ALA A 44 -15.09 7.54 -5.16
CA ALA A 44 -15.80 8.07 -4.01
C ALA A 44 -15.84 7.10 -2.82
N GLU A 45 -15.33 5.87 -2.96
CA GLU A 45 -15.38 4.86 -1.91
C GLU A 45 -14.24 5.08 -0.91
N PRO A 46 -14.53 5.47 0.35
CA PRO A 46 -13.50 5.73 1.35
C PRO A 46 -12.72 4.48 1.78
N ARG A 47 -13.17 3.28 1.38
CA ARG A 47 -12.49 2.00 1.67
C ARG A 47 -11.58 1.51 0.54
N LEU A 48 -11.52 2.26 -0.56
CA LEU A 48 -10.67 1.94 -1.71
C LEU A 48 -9.70 3.10 -1.96
N HIS A 49 -8.42 2.77 -2.12
CA HIS A 49 -7.39 3.66 -2.63
C HIS A 49 -7.36 3.53 -4.15
N VAL A 50 -7.69 4.62 -4.85
CA VAL A 50 -7.61 4.70 -6.31
C VAL A 50 -6.50 5.67 -6.68
N GLU A 51 -5.42 5.16 -7.26
CA GLU A 51 -4.27 5.96 -7.68
C GLU A 51 -3.98 5.73 -9.16
N PRO A 52 -3.57 6.77 -9.92
CA PRO A 52 -3.10 6.58 -11.28
C PRO A 52 -1.84 5.70 -11.26
N ALA A 53 -1.84 4.64 -12.08
CA ALA A 53 -0.63 3.85 -12.29
C ALA A 53 0.40 4.71 -13.04
N PRO A 54 1.69 4.63 -12.68
CA PRO A 54 2.74 5.34 -13.40
C PRO A 54 2.74 4.97 -14.89
N ASP A 55 2.84 5.98 -15.75
CA ASP A 55 2.79 5.82 -17.21
C ASP A 55 3.87 4.85 -17.69
N GLY A 56 3.43 3.73 -18.29
CA GLY A 56 4.30 2.74 -18.92
C GLY A 56 4.55 1.45 -18.12
N GLU A 57 4.08 1.34 -16.88
CA GLU A 57 4.18 0.11 -16.09
C GLU A 57 2.90 -0.74 -16.21
N THR A 58 3.07 -2.04 -16.43
CA THR A 58 1.96 -2.98 -16.47
C THR A 58 1.38 -3.22 -15.08
N ALA A 59 0.14 -3.73 -15.03
CA ALA A 59 -0.56 -4.08 -13.79
C ALA A 59 0.29 -4.92 -12.82
N THR A 60 1.04 -5.86 -13.37
CA THR A 60 1.93 -6.76 -12.62
C THR A 60 3.13 -6.01 -12.05
N GLU A 61 3.73 -5.09 -12.79
CA GLU A 61 4.90 -4.33 -12.36
C GLU A 61 4.58 -3.40 -11.19
N VAL A 62 3.42 -2.73 -11.21
CA VAL A 62 3.01 -1.84 -10.13
C VAL A 62 2.71 -2.59 -8.83
N VAL A 63 2.05 -3.75 -8.93
CA VAL A 63 1.79 -4.61 -7.76
C VAL A 63 3.10 -5.18 -7.20
N GLN A 64 4.00 -5.66 -8.07
CA GLN A 64 5.30 -6.16 -7.67
C GLN A 64 6.19 -5.07 -7.05
N ALA A 65 6.15 -3.85 -7.58
CA ALA A 65 6.90 -2.73 -7.02
C ALA A 65 6.42 -2.36 -5.61
N ASP A 66 5.12 -2.46 -5.36
CA ASP A 66 4.53 -2.21 -4.04
C ASP A 66 4.86 -3.32 -3.04
N ASP A 67 4.79 -4.59 -3.47
CA ASP A 67 5.19 -5.72 -2.63
C ASP A 67 6.69 -5.67 -2.31
N ALA A 68 7.52 -5.35 -3.30
CA ALA A 68 8.96 -5.14 -3.12
C ALA A 68 9.25 -3.96 -2.18
N LEU A 69 8.44 -2.89 -2.21
CA LEU A 69 8.55 -1.78 -1.26
C LEU A 69 8.19 -2.23 0.16
N ARG A 70 7.09 -2.98 0.33
CA ARG A 70 6.68 -3.53 1.62
C ARG A 70 7.74 -4.46 2.19
N ALA A 71 8.31 -5.35 1.36
CA ALA A 71 9.41 -6.23 1.75
C ALA A 71 10.66 -5.45 2.17
N ARG A 72 11.04 -4.40 1.44
CA ARG A 72 12.14 -3.49 1.80
C ARG A 72 11.90 -2.80 3.13
N ILE A 73 10.69 -2.28 3.36
CA ILE A 73 10.32 -1.64 4.63
C ILE A 73 10.39 -2.67 5.77
N LYS A 74 9.87 -3.88 5.59
CA LYS A 74 9.95 -4.96 6.59
C LYS A 74 11.40 -5.28 6.95
N ALA A 75 12.26 -5.45 5.95
CA ALA A 75 13.68 -5.69 6.14
C ALA A 75 14.37 -4.53 6.87
N ALA A 76 14.09 -3.28 6.46
CA ALA A 76 14.62 -2.09 7.10
C ALA A 76 14.20 -2.01 8.57
N ILE A 77 12.93 -2.30 8.90
CA ILE A 77 12.45 -2.34 10.29
C ILE A 77 13.22 -3.36 11.13
N GLY A 78 13.55 -4.53 10.57
CA GLY A 78 14.35 -5.54 11.27
C GLY A 78 15.81 -5.16 11.50
N ASP A 79 16.35 -4.26 10.67
CA ASP A 79 17.73 -3.75 10.75
C ASP A 79 17.84 -2.46 11.60
N LEU A 80 16.71 -1.83 11.91
CA LEU A 80 16.68 -0.61 12.72
C LEU A 80 17.21 -0.86 14.15
N PRO A 81 18.02 0.06 14.71
CA PRO A 81 18.48 -0.06 16.08
C PRO A 81 17.32 0.18 17.08
N ALA A 82 17.46 -0.29 18.31
CA ALA A 82 16.41 -0.16 19.33
C ALA A 82 16.00 1.30 19.63
N ASP A 83 16.91 2.28 19.45
CA ASP A 83 16.60 3.71 19.61
C ASP A 83 15.77 4.29 18.45
N ALA A 84 15.66 3.57 17.33
CA ALA A 84 14.84 3.93 16.20
C ALA A 84 13.36 3.53 16.38
N PHE A 85 13.00 2.85 17.47
CA PHE A 85 11.63 2.55 17.83
C PHE A 85 11.10 3.60 18.82
N GLY A 86 9.86 4.05 18.59
CA GLY A 86 9.18 4.99 19.48
C GLY A 86 8.71 4.31 20.77
N SER A 87 8.19 5.09 21.70
CA SER A 87 7.65 4.61 22.98
C SER A 87 6.52 3.58 22.83
N ASP A 88 5.79 3.62 21.71
CA ASP A 88 4.73 2.66 21.37
C ASP A 88 5.27 1.33 20.79
N GLY A 89 6.61 1.19 20.74
CA GLY A 89 7.32 0.07 20.16
C GLY A 89 7.28 0.04 18.63
N ALA A 90 6.70 1.04 17.97
CA ALA A 90 6.64 1.11 16.51
C ALA A 90 7.86 1.83 15.91
N PRO A 91 8.34 1.45 14.72
CA PRO A 91 9.51 2.07 14.10
C PRO A 91 9.24 3.53 13.73
N ASN A 92 10.15 4.42 14.13
CA ASN A 92 10.01 5.85 13.83
C ASN A 92 10.21 6.12 12.32
N LEU A 93 9.41 7.04 11.77
CA LEU A 93 9.48 7.39 10.35
C LEU A 93 10.82 8.00 9.93
N THR A 94 11.42 8.83 10.78
CA THR A 94 12.69 9.50 10.49
C THR A 94 13.82 8.49 10.24
N PRO A 95 14.13 7.55 11.16
CA PRO A 95 15.15 6.54 10.91
C PRO A 95 14.76 5.57 9.79
N LEU A 96 13.48 5.21 9.65
CA LEU A 96 13.02 4.34 8.56
C LEU A 96 13.25 4.96 7.17
N ARG A 97 12.90 6.25 7.00
CA ARG A 97 13.16 7.02 5.76
C ARG A 97 14.65 7.22 5.51
N ARG A 98 15.47 7.26 6.57
CA ARG A 98 16.92 7.35 6.45
C ARG A 98 17.53 6.02 5.99
N ALA A 99 16.94 4.90 6.39
CA ALA A 99 17.34 3.56 5.93
C ALA A 99 16.93 3.31 4.47
N LEU A 100 15.79 3.87 4.04
CA LEU A 100 15.26 3.75 2.68
C LEU A 100 15.08 5.13 2.03
N PRO A 101 16.17 5.84 1.69
CA PRO A 101 16.09 7.19 1.16
C PRO A 101 15.41 7.25 -0.22
N GLU A 102 15.54 6.19 -1.01
CA GLU A 102 14.96 6.04 -2.35
C GLU A 102 13.42 6.03 -2.30
N ASP A 103 12.88 5.38 -1.27
CA ASP A 103 11.45 5.21 -1.04
C ASP A 103 10.91 6.16 0.05
N ALA A 104 11.73 7.08 0.56
CA ALA A 104 11.39 7.91 1.72
C ALA A 104 10.11 8.74 1.53
N LYS A 105 9.81 9.14 0.27
CA LYS A 105 8.58 9.86 -0.09
C LYS A 105 7.34 8.96 -0.07
N ARG A 106 7.50 7.66 -0.31
CA ARG A 106 6.44 6.64 -0.30
C ARG A 106 6.19 6.09 1.10
N ILE A 107 7.19 6.15 1.99
CA ILE A 107 7.07 5.72 3.40
C ILE A 107 6.28 6.75 4.20
N THR A 108 4.97 6.53 4.29
CA THR A 108 4.03 7.32 5.10
C THR A 108 3.81 6.68 6.48
N ALA A 109 3.21 7.44 7.41
CA ALA A 109 2.82 6.90 8.72
C ALA A 109 1.90 5.69 8.57
N GLY A 110 0.87 5.80 7.72
CA GLY A 110 -0.09 4.72 7.46
C GLY A 110 0.57 3.46 6.89
N LEU A 111 1.43 3.59 5.89
CA LEU A 111 2.13 2.43 5.30
C LEU A 111 3.05 1.75 6.33
N ARG A 112 3.80 2.54 7.13
CA ARG A 112 4.63 2.00 8.21
C ARG A 112 3.78 1.27 9.25
N ASP A 113 2.66 1.86 9.68
CA ASP A 113 1.80 1.27 10.70
C ASP A 113 1.13 0.00 10.22
N GLU A 114 0.71 -0.04 8.96
CA GLU A 114 0.16 -1.24 8.31
C GLU A 114 1.20 -2.36 8.23
N ILE A 115 2.41 -2.06 7.75
CA ILE A 115 3.50 -3.05 7.69
C ILE A 115 3.92 -3.50 9.09
N TRP A 116 3.93 -2.60 10.06
CA TRP A 116 4.23 -2.92 11.44
C TRP A 116 3.15 -3.79 12.09
N ALA A 117 1.89 -3.55 11.78
CA ALA A 117 0.78 -4.39 12.21
C ALA A 117 0.85 -5.81 11.61
N ASP A 118 1.29 -5.92 10.34
CA ASP A 118 1.51 -7.21 9.68
C ASP A 118 2.74 -7.97 10.25
N LEU A 119 3.78 -7.23 10.67
CA LEU A 119 4.98 -7.80 11.28
C LEU A 119 4.80 -8.25 12.72
N LYS A 120 3.89 -7.62 13.48
CA LYS A 120 3.53 -8.10 14.81
C LYS A 120 2.73 -9.40 14.61
N PRO A 121 3.29 -10.61 14.90
CA PRO A 121 2.42 -11.74 15.14
C PRO A 121 1.48 -11.32 16.26
N ALA A 122 0.19 -11.70 16.18
CA ALA A 122 -0.72 -11.56 17.30
C ALA A 122 0.04 -12.00 18.57
N GLN A 123 0.39 -11.05 19.44
CA GLN A 123 1.05 -11.38 20.70
C GLN A 123 0.02 -12.18 21.51
N GLN A 124 0.08 -13.50 21.36
CA GLN A 124 -0.51 -14.43 22.31
C GLN A 124 0.48 -14.55 23.46
N ASP A 125 0.01 -14.05 24.60
CA ASP A 125 0.42 -14.31 25.99
C ASP A 125 1.89 -14.04 26.40
#